data_AF-A0A383EBQ1-F1
#
_entry.id   AF-A0A383EBQ1-F1
#
_cell.length_a   1.000
_cell.length_b   1.000
_cell.length_c   1.000
_cell.angle_alpha   90.00
_cell.angle_beta   90.00
_cell.angle_gamma   90.00
#
_symmetry.space_group_name_H-M   'P 1'
#
loop_
_entity.id
_entity.type
_entity.pdbx_description
1 polymer ?
#
loop_
_entity_poly.entity_id
_entity_poly.type
_entity_poly.pdbx_seq_one_letter_code
_entity_poly.pdbx_strand_id
1 'polypeptide(L)' 'MGINIGDYLPGRQNAITDIRGVSVGHADIRAANLRTGITAVVPYVPDIAERKLFIGRFAVD' A
#
# COMPACT_ATOMS: atom_id res chain seq x y z
N MET A 1 -14.98 16.94 -0.63
CA MET A 1 -14.31 17.80 -1.63
C MET A 1 -14.91 17.68 -3.04
N GLY A 2 -15.74 16.67 -3.37
CA GLY A 2 -16.50 16.64 -4.64
C GLY A 2 -15.66 16.50 -5.91
N ILE A 3 -14.35 16.24 -5.76
CA ILE A 3 -13.40 16.04 -6.85
C ILE A 3 -13.44 14.57 -7.24
N ASN A 4 -13.78 14.28 -8.50
CA ASN A 4 -13.71 12.96 -9.09
C ASN A 4 -12.49 12.88 -10.01
N ILE A 5 -11.72 11.79 -9.89
CA ILE A 5 -10.52 11.53 -10.70
C ILE A 5 -10.76 10.22 -11.47
N GLY A 6 -10.79 10.32 -12.80
CA GLY A 6 -11.08 9.19 -13.69
C GLY A 6 -12.57 8.80 -13.73
N ASP A 7 -12.89 7.77 -14.52
CA ASP A 7 -14.27 7.38 -14.84
C ASP A 7 -14.75 6.13 -14.06
N TYR A 8 -13.83 5.41 -13.41
CA TYR A 8 -14.16 4.18 -12.69
C TYR A 8 -14.50 4.44 -11.22
N LEU A 9 -15.47 3.68 -10.70
CA LEU A 9 -15.82 3.71 -9.29
C LEU A 9 -14.69 3.07 -8.45
N PRO A 10 -14.32 3.66 -7.30
CA PRO A 10 -13.33 3.08 -6.42
C PRO A 10 -13.88 1.84 -5.68
N GLY A 11 -12.97 1.07 -5.08
CA GLY A 11 -13.33 0.04 -4.11
C GLY A 11 -13.94 0.63 -2.83
N ARG A 12 -14.38 -0.24 -1.91
CA ARG A 12 -15.10 0.16 -0.69
C ARG A 12 -14.28 1.11 0.19
N GLN A 13 -12.98 0.88 0.30
CA GLN A 13 -12.06 1.72 1.08
C GLN A 13 -11.37 2.77 0.23
N ASN A 14 -11.50 2.69 -1.10
CA ASN A 14 -10.73 3.47 -2.06
C ASN A 14 -9.23 3.37 -1.75
N ALA A 15 -8.76 2.15 -1.49
CA ALA A 15 -7.41 1.87 -1.02
C ALA A 15 -6.89 0.54 -1.57
N ILE A 16 -5.58 0.34 -1.58
CA ILE A 16 -4.96 -0.92 -2.07
C ILE A 16 -5.43 -2.15 -1.28
N THR A 17 -5.84 -1.97 -0.02
CA THR A 17 -6.38 -3.02 0.85
C THR A 17 -7.77 -3.52 0.44
N ASP A 18 -8.43 -2.87 -0.54
CA ASP A 18 -9.62 -3.42 -1.18
C ASP A 18 -9.31 -4.73 -1.94
N ILE A 19 -8.04 -5.00 -2.27
CA ILE A 19 -7.58 -6.28 -2.80
C ILE A 19 -7.44 -7.29 -1.67
N ARG A 20 -8.23 -8.38 -1.71
CA ARG A 20 -8.21 -9.43 -0.68
C ARG A 20 -6.80 -9.97 -0.44
N GLY A 21 -6.38 -9.98 0.82
CA GLY A 21 -5.08 -10.49 1.25
C GLY A 21 -3.96 -9.45 1.24
N VAL A 22 -4.17 -8.26 0.67
CA VAL A 22 -3.22 -7.16 0.77
C VAL A 22 -3.43 -6.43 2.10
N SER A 23 -2.33 -6.14 2.79
CA SER A 23 -2.33 -5.30 4.00
C SER A 23 -1.22 -4.25 3.93
N VAL A 24 -1.42 -3.16 4.66
CA VAL A 24 -0.48 -2.03 4.75
C VAL A 24 -0.29 -1.67 6.22
N GLY A 25 0.97 -1.50 6.62
CA GLY A 25 1.36 -1.01 7.94
C GLY A 25 2.32 0.16 7.83
N HIS A 26 2.34 1.04 8.83
CA HIS A 26 3.29 2.14 8.91
C HIS A 26 3.83 2.31 10.33
N ALA A 27 5.04 2.83 10.43
CA ALA A 27 5.67 3.22 11.69
C ALA A 27 6.33 4.58 11.48
N ASP A 28 5.77 5.61 12.12
CA ASP A 28 6.33 6.96 12.12
C ASP A 28 7.33 7.12 13.26
N ILE A 29 8.50 7.68 12.97
CA ILE A 29 9.54 8.02 13.93
C ILE A 29 9.65 9.55 13.99
N ARG A 30 9.26 10.11 15.14
CA ARG A 30 9.31 11.56 15.41
C ARG A 30 10.12 11.82 16.66
N ALA A 31 11.25 12.53 16.51
CA ALA A 31 12.12 12.88 17.63
C ALA A 31 12.84 14.20 17.37
N ALA A 32 12.66 15.22 18.23
CA ALA A 32 13.20 16.57 18.03
C ALA A 32 12.99 17.08 16.58
N ASN A 33 14.06 17.12 15.79
CA ASN A 33 14.07 17.57 14.39
C ASN A 33 14.05 16.41 13.37
N LEU A 34 13.87 15.16 13.80
CA LEU A 34 13.74 13.98 12.96
C LEU A 34 12.26 13.68 12.70
N ARG A 35 11.92 13.55 11.41
CA ARG A 35 10.61 13.11 10.92
C ARG A 35 10.83 12.09 9.82
N THR A 36 10.81 10.81 10.17
CA THR A 36 11.00 9.69 9.23
C THR A 36 10.03 8.57 9.58
N GLY A 37 10.08 7.46 8.85
CA GLY A 37 9.26 6.30 9.12
C GLY A 37 9.44 5.20 8.09
N ILE A 38 8.66 4.13 8.26
CA ILE A 38 8.60 3.00 7.33
C ILE A 38 7.12 2.76 7.01
N THR A 39 6.85 2.45 5.74
CA THR A 39 5.57 1.88 5.32
C THR A 39 5.85 0.52 4.68
N ALA A 40 5.17 -0.52 5.15
CA ALA A 40 5.26 -1.87 4.62
C ALA A 40 3.95 -2.24 3.93
N VAL A 41 4.06 -2.85 2.74
CA VAL A 41 2.93 -3.47 2.03
C VAL A 41 3.18 -4.97 1.99
N VAL A 42 2.23 -5.74 2.55
CA VAL A 42 2.26 -7.20 2.50
C VAL A 42 1.22 -7.64 1.47
N PRO A 43 1.63 -8.22 0.33
CA PRO A 43 0.72 -8.45 -0.80
C PRO A 43 -0.03 -9.80 -0.72
N TYR A 44 -0.02 -10.47 0.43
CA TYR A 44 -0.69 -11.74 0.68
C TYR A 44 -0.93 -11.98 2.17
N VAL A 45 -1.69 -13.03 2.50
CA VAL A 45 -2.02 -13.40 3.87
C VAL A 45 -0.73 -13.79 4.64
N PRO A 46 -0.46 -13.19 5.82
CA PRO A 46 0.79 -13.37 6.55
C PRO A 46 1.10 -14.79 7.05
N ASP A 47 0.15 -15.73 6.98
CA ASP A 47 0.33 -17.12 7.43
C ASP A 47 1.12 -17.99 6.44
N ILE A 48 1.36 -17.50 5.22
CA ILE A 48 2.16 -18.19 4.20
C ILE A 48 3.62 -17.76 4.32
N ALA A 49 4.49 -18.67 4.76
CA ALA A 49 5.92 -18.42 5.01
C ALA A 49 6.68 -17.85 3.79
N GLU A 50 6.29 -18.24 2.57
CA GLU A 50 6.81 -17.62 1.35
C GLU A 50 5.77 -17.79 0.22
N ARG A 51 5.30 -16.67 -0.34
CA ARG A 51 4.46 -16.66 -1.54
C ARG A 51 5.09 -15.78 -2.60
N LYS A 52 5.54 -16.40 -3.69
CA LYS A 52 6.03 -15.69 -4.86
C LYS A 52 4.84 -15.16 -5.66
N LEU A 53 4.94 -13.91 -6.09
CA LEU A 53 3.96 -13.26 -6.94
C LEU A 53 4.63 -12.85 -8.25
N PHE A 54 3.86 -12.82 -9.33
CA PHE A 54 4.31 -12.13 -10.54
C PHE A 54 4.39 -10.63 -10.25
N ILE A 55 5.53 -10.02 -10.58
CA ILE A 55 5.77 -8.59 -10.40
C ILE A 55 6.22 -7.96 -11.71
N GLY A 56 5.93 -6.67 -11.87
CA GLY A 56 6.48 -5.82 -12.91
C GLY A 56 7.10 -4.57 -12.29
N ARG A 57 8.19 -4.07 -12.89
CA ARG A 57 8.82 -2.80 -12.55
C ARG A 57 9.01 -2.00 -13.83
N PHE A 58 8.72 -0.71 -13.76
CA PHE A 58 9.04 0.28 -14.77
C PHE A 58 9.70 1.47 -14.09
N ALA A 59 10.62 2.15 -14.77
CA ALA A 59 11.28 3.35 -14.29
C ALA A 59 11.28 4.39 -15.41
N VAL A 60 11.07 5.66 -15.05
CA VAL A 60 10.80 6.79 -15.97
C VAL A 60 12.05 7.67 -16.16
N ASP A 61 13.20 7.17 -15.71
CA ASP A 61 14.51 7.80 -15.82
C ASP A 61 15.15 7.67 -17.21
#